data_AF-A0A8H7NIA7-F1
#
_entry.id   AF-A0A8H7NIA7-F1
#
_cell.length_a   1.000
_cell.length_b   1.000
_cell.length_c   1.000
_cell.angle_alpha   90.00
_cell.angle_beta   90.00
_cell.angle_gamma   90.00
#
_symmetry.space_group_name_H-M   'P 1'
#
loop_
_entity.id
_entity.type
_entity.pdbx_description
1 polymer ?
#
loop_
_entity_poly.entity_id
_entity_poly.type
_entity_poly.pdbx_seq_one_letter_code
_entity_poly.pdbx_strand_id
1 'polypeptide(L)'
;MPPRLILSSALRCCKAPVATSTSSLTASLAALTLQSQQQVRHASILGSLANNKGAVKERKRVGRGPSSGHGKTSGRGHKGQRQHGKVNAWSQGGQTPLIVRHGKMGFTNHRAPDMSIVNLDKLQDWINQGRIDPTKQITPRNSSRADSSEASRMESRSSPVVPTA
;
A
#
# COMPACT_ATOMS: atom_id res chain seq x y z
N MET A 1 16.59 18.56 -41.85
CA MET A 1 16.24 19.66 -40.93
C MET A 1 17.50 20.43 -40.59
N PRO A 2 17.60 21.73 -40.86
CA PRO A 2 18.75 22.54 -40.45
C PRO A 2 18.64 22.95 -38.97
N PRO A 3 19.78 23.16 -38.27
CA PRO A 3 19.80 23.48 -36.84
C PRO A 3 19.44 24.95 -36.57
N ARG A 4 18.72 25.23 -35.48
CA ARG A 4 18.42 26.60 -35.02
C ARG A 4 19.47 27.07 -34.03
N LEU A 5 20.15 28.16 -34.36
CA LEU A 5 21.06 28.90 -33.50
C LEU A 5 20.27 29.74 -32.48
N ILE A 6 20.82 29.86 -31.27
CA ILE A 6 20.29 30.62 -30.14
C ILE A 6 20.74 32.08 -30.30
N LEU A 7 19.78 33.01 -30.40
CA LEU A 7 20.05 34.44 -30.40
C LEU A 7 19.74 35.03 -29.02
N SER A 8 20.80 35.37 -28.29
CA SER A 8 20.78 36.22 -27.11
C SER A 8 20.82 37.69 -27.52
N SER A 9 19.84 38.48 -27.09
CA SER A 9 19.98 39.95 -26.99
C SER A 9 19.00 40.55 -25.97
N ALA A 10 19.54 40.83 -24.79
CA ALA A 10 19.46 42.08 -24.02
C ALA A 10 18.22 43.00 -24.11
N LEU A 11 17.67 43.25 -22.91
CA LEU A 11 17.38 44.55 -22.27
C LEU A 11 16.14 45.38 -22.67
N ARG A 12 15.57 46.00 -21.61
CA ARG A 12 14.55 47.07 -21.50
C ARG A 12 13.12 46.55 -21.27
N CYS A 13 12.32 47.03 -20.33
CA CYS A 13 12.42 48.15 -19.38
C CYS A 13 11.52 47.86 -18.17
N CYS A 14 11.93 48.40 -17.02
CA CYS A 14 11.17 48.40 -15.78
C CYS A 14 9.87 49.21 -15.92
N LYS A 15 8.73 48.62 -15.57
CA LYS A 15 7.58 49.34 -15.01
C LYS A 15 6.97 48.56 -13.85
N ALA A 16 7.26 49.06 -12.65
CA ALA A 16 6.47 48.80 -11.46
C ALA A 16 5.33 49.82 -11.39
N PRO A 17 4.10 49.41 -11.05
CA PRO A 17 3.16 50.28 -10.36
C PRO A 17 3.26 50.02 -8.84
N VAL A 18 3.74 51.07 -8.17
CA VAL A 18 3.34 51.61 -6.86
C VAL A 18 2.34 50.79 -6.03
N ALA A 19 2.76 50.50 -4.80
CA ALA A 19 1.90 50.06 -3.72
C ALA A 19 0.84 51.11 -3.38
N THR A 20 -0.42 50.71 -3.33
CA THR A 20 -1.47 51.41 -2.58
C THR A 20 -1.97 50.47 -1.49
N SER A 21 -1.54 50.76 -0.26
CA SER A 21 -2.14 50.22 0.96
C SER A 21 -3.48 50.90 1.18
N THR A 22 -4.58 50.18 0.97
CA THR A 22 -5.88 50.53 1.54
C THR A 22 -6.46 49.31 2.21
N SER A 23 -6.38 49.32 3.54
CA SER A 23 -7.08 48.45 4.48
C SER A 23 -8.58 48.61 4.34
N SER A 24 -9.29 47.60 3.87
CA SER A 24 -10.76 47.61 3.91
C SER A 24 -11.35 46.21 3.79
N LEU A 25 -11.52 45.52 4.93
CA LEU A 25 -12.58 44.55 5.28
C LEU A 25 -12.97 43.39 4.33
N THR A 26 -12.43 43.28 3.12
CA THR A 26 -12.83 42.30 2.11
C THR A 26 -11.94 41.07 2.08
N ALA A 27 -10.68 41.17 2.53
CA ALA A 27 -9.79 40.02 2.65
C ALA A 27 -10.15 39.09 3.83
N SER A 28 -10.82 39.61 4.86
CA SER A 28 -11.28 38.82 6.03
C SER A 28 -12.61 38.09 5.80
N LEU A 29 -13.43 38.52 4.83
CA LEU A 29 -14.71 37.87 4.47
C LEU A 29 -14.55 36.81 3.36
N ALA A 30 -13.47 36.84 2.58
CA ALA A 30 -13.18 35.81 1.57
C ALA A 30 -12.77 34.44 2.16
N ALA A 31 -12.42 34.39 3.45
CA ALA A 31 -12.11 33.16 4.16
C ALA A 31 -13.36 32.37 4.61
N LEU A 32 -14.57 32.94 4.51
CA LEU A 32 -15.83 32.25 4.89
C LEU A 32 -16.57 31.57 3.73
N THR A 33 -16.17 31.75 2.46
CA THR A 33 -16.98 31.27 1.32
C THR A 33 -16.51 29.96 0.68
N LEU A 34 -15.52 29.24 1.23
CA LEU A 34 -15.11 27.92 0.72
C LEU A 34 -14.80 26.92 1.86
N GLN A 35 -15.64 26.90 2.89
CA GLN A 35 -15.89 25.68 3.66
C GLN A 35 -17.32 25.22 3.38
N SER A 36 -17.59 24.89 2.12
CA SER A 36 -18.66 23.94 1.81
C SER A 36 -18.22 22.57 2.33
N GLN A 37 -18.35 22.38 3.64
CA GLN A 37 -18.55 21.05 4.23
C GLN A 37 -19.82 20.52 3.56
N GLN A 38 -19.64 19.78 2.48
CA GLN A 38 -20.73 19.25 1.67
C GLN A 38 -21.48 18.25 2.54
N GLN A 39 -22.53 18.71 3.23
CA GLN A 39 -23.43 17.86 4.00
C GLN A 39 -24.20 16.99 3.00
N VAL A 40 -23.65 15.82 2.65
CA VAL A 40 -24.35 14.84 1.84
C VAL A 40 -25.42 14.19 2.73
N ARG A 41 -26.69 14.55 2.50
CA ARG A 41 -27.81 13.87 3.17
C ARG A 41 -28.06 12.55 2.45
N HIS A 42 -27.64 11.45 3.06
CA HIS A 42 -27.94 10.11 2.56
C HIS A 42 -29.34 9.67 3.04
N ALA A 43 -30.17 9.13 2.13
CA ALA A 43 -31.53 8.67 2.46
C ALA A 43 -31.56 7.44 3.40
N SER A 44 -30.50 6.62 3.36
CA SER A 44 -30.31 5.47 4.25
C SER A 44 -28.83 5.30 4.57
N ILE A 45 -28.53 4.57 5.65
CA ILE A 45 -27.16 4.28 6.10
C ILE A 45 -26.33 3.59 5.00
N LEU A 46 -26.97 2.73 4.20
CA LEU A 46 -26.34 2.02 3.08
C LEU A 46 -25.69 2.96 2.05
N GLY A 47 -26.23 4.16 1.85
CA GLY A 47 -25.71 5.14 0.90
C GLY A 47 -24.46 5.90 1.38
N SER A 48 -24.08 5.74 2.65
CA SER A 48 -22.97 6.47 3.30
C SER A 48 -21.79 5.59 3.69
N LEU A 49 -21.87 4.28 3.42
CA LEU A 49 -20.82 3.34 3.76
C LEU A 49 -19.61 3.52 2.83
N ALA A 50 -18.44 3.71 3.42
CA ALA A 50 -17.17 3.73 2.73
C ALA A 50 -16.11 2.97 3.55
N ASN A 51 -15.13 2.40 2.86
CA ASN A 51 -14.00 1.77 3.55
C ASN A 51 -13.09 2.81 4.19
N ASN A 52 -12.25 2.37 5.13
CA ASN A 52 -11.18 3.20 5.69
C ASN A 52 -10.30 3.78 4.58
N LYS A 53 -9.88 5.02 4.73
CA LYS A 53 -9.00 5.70 3.77
C LYS A 53 -7.73 4.86 3.55
N GLY A 54 -7.41 4.57 2.28
CA GLY A 54 -6.26 3.74 1.91
C GLY A 54 -6.49 2.23 1.87
N ALA A 55 -7.67 1.73 2.28
CA ALA A 55 -8.02 0.32 2.17
C ALA A 55 -8.08 -0.17 0.71
N VAL A 56 -8.47 0.72 -0.22
CA VAL A 56 -8.56 0.41 -1.65
C VAL A 56 -7.60 1.31 -2.44
N LYS A 57 -6.80 0.71 -3.32
CA LYS A 57 -5.94 1.42 -4.28
C LYS A 57 -6.59 1.37 -5.67
N GLU A 58 -6.49 2.48 -6.40
CA GLU A 58 -6.98 2.52 -7.77
C GLU A 58 -6.22 1.56 -8.67
N ARG A 59 -6.95 0.76 -9.45
CA ARG A 59 -6.34 -0.19 -10.39
C ARG A 59 -5.78 0.57 -11.60
N LYS A 60 -4.50 0.35 -11.90
CA LYS A 60 -3.89 0.79 -13.15
C LYS A 60 -4.59 0.16 -14.37
N ARG A 61 -5.27 0.99 -15.16
CA ARG A 61 -5.93 0.62 -16.43
C ARG A 61 -5.01 0.95 -17.60
N VAL A 62 -4.48 -0.08 -18.27
CA VAL A 62 -3.57 0.09 -19.42
C VAL A 62 -4.34 0.27 -20.74
N GLY A 63 -3.74 0.94 -21.73
CA GLY A 63 -4.35 1.12 -23.06
C GLY A 63 -5.54 2.08 -23.06
N ARG A 64 -5.52 3.13 -22.24
CA ARG A 64 -6.62 4.13 -22.12
C ARG A 64 -6.11 5.55 -22.41
N GLY A 65 -5.63 5.76 -23.64
CA GLY A 65 -5.16 7.07 -24.12
C GLY A 65 -3.77 7.49 -23.58
N PRO A 66 -3.12 8.48 -24.22
CA PRO A 66 -1.75 8.88 -23.87
C PRO A 66 -1.63 9.55 -22.50
N SER A 67 -2.64 10.33 -22.07
CA SER A 67 -2.64 11.04 -20.78
C SER A 67 -2.53 10.11 -19.56
N SER A 68 -3.03 8.87 -19.68
CA SER A 68 -2.91 7.85 -18.63
C SER A 68 -1.46 7.39 -18.33
N GLY A 69 -0.47 7.84 -19.12
CA GLY A 69 0.93 7.39 -19.03
C GLY A 69 1.19 5.97 -19.54
N HIS A 70 0.13 5.20 -19.83
CA HIS A 70 0.22 3.79 -20.23
C HIS A 70 -0.64 3.48 -21.47
N GLY A 71 -0.84 4.47 -22.34
CA GLY A 71 -1.63 4.35 -23.56
C GLY A 71 -0.96 3.51 -24.64
N LYS A 72 0.00 4.11 -25.36
CA LYS A 72 0.55 3.58 -26.63
C LYS A 72 1.10 2.15 -26.52
N THR A 73 1.89 1.87 -25.49
CA THR A 73 2.60 0.58 -25.34
C THR A 73 2.01 -0.30 -24.24
N SER A 74 1.01 0.18 -23.50
CA SER A 74 0.45 -0.52 -22.34
C SER A 74 1.50 -1.01 -21.33
N GLY A 75 2.66 -0.34 -21.26
CA GLY A 75 3.78 -0.73 -20.39
C GLY A 75 4.62 -1.92 -20.87
N ARG A 76 4.45 -2.36 -22.13
CA ARG A 76 5.14 -3.53 -22.70
C ARG A 76 6.44 -3.19 -23.45
N GLY A 77 6.80 -1.91 -23.64
CA GLY A 77 7.99 -1.49 -24.43
C GLY A 77 7.75 -1.34 -25.96
N HIS A 78 8.71 -1.76 -26.79
CA HIS A 78 8.63 -1.71 -28.26
C HIS A 78 9.12 -3.03 -28.90
N LYS A 79 8.38 -3.57 -29.87
CA LYS A 79 8.79 -4.60 -30.86
C LYS A 79 9.72 -5.72 -30.33
N GLY A 80 9.43 -6.24 -29.14
CA GLY A 80 10.18 -7.35 -28.54
C GLY A 80 9.30 -8.59 -28.42
N GLN A 81 9.91 -9.76 -28.21
CA GLN A 81 9.17 -11.03 -28.07
C GLN A 81 8.11 -10.98 -26.96
N ARG A 82 8.38 -10.26 -25.85
CA ARG A 82 7.45 -10.05 -24.72
C ARG A 82 6.25 -9.13 -25.04
N GLN A 83 6.25 -8.46 -26.20
CA GLN A 83 5.08 -7.73 -26.71
C GLN A 83 4.14 -8.64 -27.50
N HIS A 84 4.71 -9.44 -28.39
CA HIS A 84 3.96 -10.26 -29.35
C HIS A 84 3.49 -11.58 -28.72
N GLY A 85 4.19 -12.08 -27.70
CA GLY A 85 3.85 -13.34 -27.05
C GLY A 85 4.36 -13.43 -25.61
N LYS A 86 4.42 -14.67 -25.11
CA LYS A 86 4.89 -15.00 -23.76
C LYS A 86 6.29 -15.61 -23.82
N VAL A 87 7.13 -15.22 -22.87
CA VAL A 87 8.41 -15.87 -22.59
C VAL A 87 8.40 -16.22 -21.10
N ASN A 88 8.84 -17.42 -20.76
CA ASN A 88 8.92 -17.86 -19.37
C ASN A 88 9.83 -16.91 -18.59
N ALA A 89 9.38 -16.44 -17.41
CA ALA A 89 10.12 -15.46 -16.62
C ALA A 89 11.50 -15.97 -16.17
N TRP A 90 11.63 -17.28 -15.95
CA TRP A 90 12.87 -17.94 -15.52
C TRP A 90 13.80 -18.34 -16.67
N SER A 91 13.42 -18.06 -17.93
CA SER A 91 14.29 -18.36 -19.09
C SER A 91 15.54 -17.47 -19.07
N GLN A 92 16.71 -18.09 -19.17
CA GLN A 92 18.02 -17.43 -19.17
C GLN A 92 18.57 -17.23 -20.59
N GLY A 93 17.72 -17.23 -21.62
CA GLY A 93 18.12 -16.94 -23.00
C GLY A 93 18.87 -18.07 -23.73
N GLY A 94 18.77 -19.31 -23.25
CA GLY A 94 19.44 -20.49 -23.82
C GLY A 94 20.48 -21.11 -22.90
N GLN A 95 20.88 -20.39 -21.84
CA GLN A 95 21.72 -20.95 -20.77
C GLN A 95 20.98 -22.03 -19.96
N THR A 96 21.71 -23.04 -19.51
CA THR A 96 21.19 -24.08 -18.60
C THR A 96 20.72 -23.44 -17.28
N PRO A 97 19.46 -23.69 -16.86
CA PRO A 97 18.90 -23.02 -15.69
C PRO A 97 19.56 -23.49 -14.39
N LEU A 98 19.57 -22.61 -13.38
CA LEU A 98 20.25 -22.85 -12.10
C LEU A 98 19.79 -24.13 -11.39
N ILE A 99 18.49 -24.45 -11.43
CA ILE A 99 17.96 -25.69 -10.83
C ILE A 99 18.53 -26.96 -11.45
N VAL A 100 18.93 -26.91 -12.72
CA VAL A 100 19.59 -28.03 -13.42
C VAL A 100 21.09 -28.03 -13.12
N ARG A 101 21.72 -26.85 -13.06
CA ARG A 101 23.16 -26.73 -12.74
C ARG A 101 23.47 -27.20 -11.32
N HIS A 102 22.66 -26.82 -10.34
CA HIS A 102 22.86 -27.19 -8.94
C HIS A 102 22.16 -28.51 -8.56
N GLY A 103 21.10 -28.89 -9.28
CA GLY A 103 20.30 -30.08 -8.95
C GLY A 103 19.39 -29.89 -7.74
N LYS A 104 18.53 -30.88 -7.49
CA LYS A 104 17.73 -30.95 -6.26
C LYS A 104 18.56 -31.62 -5.15
N MET A 105 18.55 -31.02 -3.96
CA MET A 105 19.23 -31.57 -2.78
C MET A 105 18.22 -32.26 -1.87
N GLY A 106 18.55 -33.47 -1.40
CA GLY A 106 17.76 -34.23 -0.42
C GLY A 106 16.35 -34.61 -0.88
N PHE A 107 15.48 -34.89 0.09
CA PHE A 107 14.06 -35.19 -0.11
C PHE A 107 13.23 -34.60 1.04
N THR A 108 11.94 -34.37 0.81
CA THR A 108 11.01 -33.91 1.86
C THR A 108 10.45 -35.10 2.64
N ASN A 109 10.63 -35.11 3.96
CA ASN A 109 10.09 -36.17 4.83
C ASN A 109 8.62 -35.90 5.17
N HIS A 110 7.70 -36.55 4.47
CA HIS A 110 6.26 -36.43 4.69
C HIS A 110 5.76 -37.16 5.95
N ARG A 111 6.60 -37.96 6.61
CA ARG A 111 6.26 -38.70 7.83
C ARG A 111 6.62 -37.94 9.10
N ALA A 112 7.39 -36.86 8.99
CA ALA A 112 7.73 -36.04 10.14
C ALA A 112 6.48 -35.30 10.62
N PRO A 113 6.10 -35.40 11.91
CA PRO A 113 4.99 -34.63 12.45
C PRO A 113 5.39 -33.15 12.61
N ASP A 114 4.56 -32.24 12.11
CA ASP A 114 4.71 -30.81 12.35
C ASP A 114 4.26 -30.48 13.78
N MET A 115 5.21 -30.10 14.63
CA MET A 115 4.95 -29.76 16.04
C MET A 115 4.84 -28.25 16.24
N SER A 116 3.90 -27.83 17.09
CA SER A 116 3.81 -26.44 17.54
C SER A 116 4.91 -26.12 18.55
N ILE A 117 5.74 -25.12 18.25
CA ILE A 117 6.82 -24.69 19.15
C ILE A 117 6.25 -23.73 20.20
N VAL A 118 6.44 -24.05 21.49
CA VAL A 118 6.05 -23.21 22.62
C VAL A 118 7.28 -22.97 23.49
N ASN A 119 7.66 -21.70 23.64
CA ASN A 119 8.78 -21.29 24.49
C ASN A 119 8.27 -20.98 25.91
N LEU A 120 9.17 -21.09 26.90
CA LEU A 120 8.85 -20.82 28.31
C LEU A 120 8.46 -19.36 28.54
N ASP A 121 9.10 -18.42 27.84
CA ASP A 121 8.79 -16.99 27.97
C ASP A 121 7.32 -16.69 27.63
N LYS A 122 6.79 -17.29 26.56
CA LYS A 122 5.38 -17.15 26.17
C LYS A 122 4.43 -17.75 27.20
N LEU A 123 4.80 -18.90 27.78
CA LEU A 123 4.02 -19.52 28.84
C LEU A 123 3.99 -18.62 30.08
N GLN A 124 5.13 -18.01 30.43
CA GLN A 124 5.21 -17.06 31.54
C GLN A 124 4.32 -15.84 31.29
N ASP A 125 4.31 -15.29 30.08
CA ASP A 125 3.43 -14.18 29.70
C ASP A 125 1.95 -14.55 29.87
N TRP A 126 1.54 -15.77 29.49
CA TRP A 126 0.15 -16.22 29.69
C TRP A 126 -0.22 -16.41 31.15
N ILE A 127 0.71 -16.87 31.99
CA ILE A 127 0.50 -16.98 33.43
C ILE A 127 0.36 -15.59 34.05
N ASN A 128 1.24 -14.65 33.68
CA ASN A 128 1.20 -13.27 34.14
C ASN A 128 -0.10 -12.56 33.74
N GLN A 129 -0.61 -12.86 32.54
CA GLN A 129 -1.90 -12.36 32.06
C GLN A 129 -3.11 -13.07 32.69
N GLY A 130 -2.89 -14.09 33.54
CA GLY A 130 -3.96 -14.86 34.20
C GLY A 130 -4.75 -15.78 33.26
N ARG A 131 -4.17 -16.19 32.13
CA ARG A 131 -4.85 -16.99 31.09
C ARG A 131 -4.69 -18.48 31.33
N ILE A 132 -3.62 -18.86 32.02
CA ILE A 132 -3.33 -20.23 32.43
C ILE A 132 -3.19 -20.23 33.95
N ASP A 133 -3.95 -21.09 34.60
CA ASP A 133 -3.83 -21.33 36.04
C ASP A 133 -2.57 -22.19 36.30
N PRO A 134 -1.55 -21.68 37.01
CA PRO A 134 -0.34 -22.45 37.30
C PRO A 134 -0.57 -23.57 38.32
N THR A 135 -1.70 -23.52 39.04
CA THR A 135 -2.08 -24.52 40.05
C THR A 135 -2.60 -25.82 39.44
N LYS A 136 -3.07 -25.78 38.18
CA LYS A 136 -3.62 -26.94 37.46
C LYS A 136 -2.59 -27.46 36.46
N GLN A 137 -2.75 -28.73 36.08
CA GLN A 137 -1.91 -29.33 35.04
C GLN A 137 -2.11 -28.65 33.68
N ILE A 138 -1.01 -28.22 33.06
CA ILE A 138 -1.02 -27.59 31.73
C ILE A 138 -1.11 -28.69 30.67
N THR A 139 -2.25 -28.78 29.98
CA THR A 139 -2.51 -29.73 28.89
C THR A 139 -2.42 -29.04 27.52
N PRO A 140 -2.18 -29.78 26.42
CA PRO A 140 -2.16 -29.19 25.06
C PRO A 140 -3.45 -28.45 24.69
N ARG A 141 -4.59 -28.87 25.25
CA ARG A 141 -5.88 -28.21 25.07
C ARG A 141 -5.92 -26.84 25.75
N ASN A 142 -5.33 -26.70 26.92
CA ASN A 142 -5.34 -25.44 27.66
C ASN A 142 -4.35 -24.44 27.05
N SER A 143 -3.16 -24.89 26.63
CA SER A 143 -2.19 -24.03 25.95
C SER A 143 -2.70 -23.51 24.61
N SER A 144 -3.27 -24.37 23.76
CA SER A 144 -3.84 -23.94 22.46
C SER A 144 -5.01 -22.95 22.57
N ARG A 145 -5.78 -23.00 23.67
CA ARG A 145 -6.84 -22.01 23.97
C ARG A 145 -6.26 -20.66 24.41
N ALA A 146 -5.16 -20.69 25.17
CA ALA A 146 -4.44 -19.47 25.53
C ALA A 146 -3.87 -18.78 24.29
N ASP A 147 -3.31 -19.52 23.34
CA ASP A 147 -2.83 -19.01 22.05
C ASP A 147 -3.93 -18.33 21.20
N SER A 148 -5.05 -19.02 20.97
CA SER A 148 -6.10 -18.55 20.04
C SER A 148 -6.83 -17.27 20.50
N SER A 149 -6.90 -17.04 21.82
CA SER A 149 -7.44 -15.79 22.38
C SER A 149 -6.47 -14.61 22.23
N GLU A 150 -5.19 -14.85 21.94
CA GLU A 150 -4.18 -13.81 21.69
C GLU A 150 -4.30 -13.33 20.24
N ALA A 151 -4.49 -14.27 19.31
CA ALA A 151 -4.68 -13.98 17.89
C ALA A 151 -5.88 -13.04 17.66
N SER A 152 -7.02 -13.30 18.30
CA SER A 152 -8.22 -12.44 18.20
C SER A 152 -8.02 -11.06 18.84
N ARG A 153 -7.14 -10.95 19.86
CA ARG A 153 -6.82 -9.68 20.51
C ARG A 153 -5.80 -8.86 19.73
N MET A 154 -4.86 -9.50 19.04
CA MET A 154 -3.92 -8.81 18.15
C MET A 154 -4.63 -8.27 16.91
N GLU A 155 -5.62 -9.01 16.36
CA GLU A 155 -6.44 -8.55 15.24
C GLU A 155 -7.28 -7.29 15.58
N SER A 156 -7.74 -7.17 16.82
CA SER A 156 -8.47 -5.97 17.26
C SER A 156 -7.57 -4.76 17.55
N ARG A 157 -6.27 -4.98 17.82
CA ARG A 157 -5.26 -3.92 18.01
C ARG A 157 -4.58 -3.47 16.71
N SER A 158 -4.58 -4.29 15.67
CA SER A 158 -4.00 -3.98 14.35
C SER A 158 -4.95 -3.24 13.42
N SER A 159 -6.21 -3.06 13.83
CA SER A 159 -7.13 -2.14 13.15
C SER A 159 -6.52 -0.73 13.21
N PRO A 160 -6.21 -0.08 12.07
CA PRO A 160 -5.64 1.25 12.08
C PRO A 160 -6.62 2.16 12.82
N VAL A 161 -6.17 2.75 13.93
CA VAL A 161 -6.87 3.88 14.56
C VAL A 161 -6.88 4.97 13.50
N VAL A 162 -8.00 5.08 12.78
CA VAL A 162 -8.21 6.15 11.82
C VAL A 162 -8.14 7.44 12.65
N PRO A 163 -7.24 8.39 12.35
CA PRO A 163 -7.26 9.67 13.03
C PRO A 163 -8.61 10.32 12.72
N THR A 164 -9.45 10.41 13.74
CA THR A 164 -10.64 11.25 13.73
C THR A 164 -10.15 12.68 13.53
N ALA A 165 -10.55 13.28 12.40
CA ALA A 165 -10.42 14.70 12.13
C ALA A 165 -11.65 15.43 12.70
#